data_AF-A0A1Q5SRA4-F1
#
_entry.id   AF-A0A1Q5SRA4-F1
#
_cell.length_a   1.000
_cell.length_b   1.000
_cell.length_c   1.000
_cell.angle_alpha   90.00
_cell.angle_beta   90.00
_cell.angle_gamma   90.00
#
_symmetry.space_group_name_H-M   'P 1'
#
loop_
_entity.id
_entity.type
_entity.pdbx_description
1 polymer ?
#
loop_
_entity_poly.entity_id
_entity_poly.type
_entity_poly.pdbx_seq_one_letter_code
_entity_poly.pdbx_strand_id
1 'polypeptide(L)'
;MGLDVDGNPATDANVALNGSMAPIGGPKGSGIAIIMDIMSGARSGAAFTDEVGDQYKDRYQTSGCRSLLNCFIAIKPDVFISTDNFNARITWILWSSVFMALPLLPVMMRCFSR
;
A
#
# COMPACT_ATOMS: atom_id res chain seq x y z
N MET A 1 -3.71 -7.06 -12.39
CA MET A 1 -4.12 -6.81 -13.78
C MET A 1 -3.01 -6.03 -14.44
N GLY A 2 -2.40 -6.61 -15.48
CA GLY A 2 -1.31 -5.97 -16.22
C GLY A 2 -1.75 -5.65 -17.64
N LEU A 3 -0.92 -4.90 -18.34
CA LEU A 3 -1.06 -4.53 -19.73
C LEU A 3 0.05 -5.21 -20.52
N ASP A 4 -0.21 -5.54 -21.79
CA ASP A 4 0.82 -5.96 -22.73
C ASP A 4 1.66 -4.77 -23.23
N VAL A 5 2.57 -5.03 -24.17
CA VAL A 5 3.47 -4.01 -24.77
C VAL A 5 2.71 -2.94 -25.55
N ASP A 6 1.52 -3.26 -26.07
CA ASP A 6 0.66 -2.35 -26.83
C ASP A 6 -0.34 -1.60 -25.91
N GLY A 7 -0.33 -1.89 -24.61
CA GLY A 7 -1.18 -1.27 -23.60
C GLY A 7 -2.56 -1.91 -23.46
N ASN A 8 -2.81 -3.07 -24.07
CA ASN A 8 -4.09 -3.79 -23.93
C ASN A 8 -4.13 -4.60 -22.64
N PRO A 9 -5.31 -4.79 -22.02
CA PRO A 9 -5.45 -5.61 -20.82
C PRO A 9 -4.99 -7.06 -21.04
N ALA A 10 -4.02 -7.50 -20.23
CA ALA A 10 -3.48 -8.84 -20.26
C ALA A 10 -3.97 -9.67 -19.06
N THR A 11 -4.54 -10.83 -19.34
CA THR A 11 -4.99 -11.81 -18.33
C THR A 11 -3.90 -12.86 -18.03
N ASP A 12 -2.99 -13.09 -18.98
CA ASP A 12 -1.82 -13.97 -18.79
C ASP A 12 -0.69 -13.20 -18.09
N ALA A 13 -0.17 -13.76 -17.00
CA ALA A 13 0.92 -13.19 -16.24
C ALA A 13 2.21 -13.03 -17.07
N ASN A 14 2.52 -13.96 -17.98
CA ASN A 14 3.72 -13.88 -18.81
C ASN A 14 3.67 -12.73 -19.80
N VAL A 15 2.48 -12.44 -20.34
CA VAL A 15 2.26 -11.31 -21.25
C VAL A 15 2.35 -9.99 -20.47
N ALA A 16 1.74 -9.94 -19.29
CA ALA A 16 1.78 -8.77 -18.41
C ALA A 16 3.19 -8.41 -17.90
N LEU A 17 4.06 -9.41 -17.68
CA LEU A 17 5.44 -9.18 -17.24
C LEU A 17 6.30 -8.47 -18.30
N ASN A 18 5.98 -8.65 -19.58
CA ASN A 18 6.67 -7.97 -20.67
C ASN A 18 6.11 -6.56 -20.95
N GLY A 19 4.96 -6.22 -20.38
CA GLY A 19 4.35 -4.89 -20.47
C GLY A 19 4.44 -4.14 -19.15
N SER A 20 3.30 -3.64 -18.66
CA SER A 20 3.26 -2.79 -17.46
C SER A 20 2.12 -3.17 -16.51
N MET A 21 2.29 -2.87 -15.23
CA MET A 21 1.27 -3.14 -14.21
C MET A 21 0.36 -1.93 -14.05
N ALA A 22 -0.95 -2.14 -14.20
CA ALA A 22 -1.93 -1.08 -14.01
C ALA A 22 -2.16 -0.82 -12.50
N PRO A 23 -2.29 0.45 -12.08
CA PRO A 23 -2.52 0.79 -10.68
C PRO A 23 -3.94 0.41 -10.25
N ILE A 24 -4.07 0.02 -8.98
CA ILE A 24 -5.36 -0.34 -8.40
C ILE A 24 -6.31 0.87 -8.34
N GLY A 25 -7.51 0.75 -8.89
CA GLY A 25 -8.49 1.85 -8.86
C GLY A 25 -8.24 2.95 -9.92
N GLY A 26 -7.52 2.64 -11.00
CA GLY A 26 -7.40 3.49 -12.18
C GLY A 26 -6.78 4.87 -11.86
N PRO A 27 -7.38 5.99 -12.30
CA PRO A 27 -6.81 7.34 -12.09
C PRO A 27 -6.58 7.71 -10.62
N LYS A 28 -7.36 7.14 -9.69
CA LYS A 28 -7.14 7.36 -8.25
C LYS A 28 -5.92 6.59 -7.76
N GLY A 29 -5.74 5.36 -8.24
CA GLY A 29 -4.57 4.53 -7.95
C GLY A 29 -3.27 5.15 -8.41
N SER A 30 -3.25 5.67 -9.64
CA SER A 30 -2.08 6.37 -10.18
C SER A 30 -1.77 7.62 -9.36
N GLY A 31 -2.79 8.39 -8.96
CA GLY A 31 -2.59 9.57 -8.10
C GLY A 31 -1.96 9.23 -6.75
N ILE A 32 -2.39 8.14 -6.12
CA ILE A 32 -1.81 7.65 -4.85
C ILE A 32 -0.35 7.20 -5.07
N ALA A 33 -0.06 6.49 -6.16
CA ALA A 33 1.30 6.05 -6.47
C ALA A 33 2.27 7.25 -6.64
N ILE A 34 1.82 8.31 -7.30
CA ILE A 34 2.61 9.55 -7.46
C ILE A 34 2.86 10.23 -6.10
N ILE A 35 1.85 10.32 -5.24
CA ILE A 35 2.03 10.92 -3.90
C ILE A 35 3.06 10.12 -3.10
N MET A 36 3.04 8.79 -3.20
CA MET A 36 4.03 7.93 -2.53
C MET A 36 5.45 8.21 -3.04
N ASP A 37 5.65 8.34 -4.35
CA ASP A 37 6.96 8.61 -4.95
C ASP A 37 7.50 9.99 -4.55
N ILE A 38 6.64 11.01 -4.49
CA ILE A 38 7.02 12.35 -4.01
C ILE A 38 7.40 12.34 -2.53
N MET A 39 6.58 11.70 -1.68
CA MET A 39 6.80 11.70 -0.23
C MET A 39 8.02 10.88 0.17
N SER A 40 8.31 9.82 -0.55
CA SER A 40 9.39 8.89 -0.20
C SER A 40 10.67 9.19 -0.98
N GLY A 41 10.63 9.54 -2.27
CA GLY A 41 11.80 9.75 -3.13
C GLY A 41 12.22 11.21 -3.19
N ALA A 42 11.39 12.06 -3.81
CA ALA A 42 11.72 13.47 -4.03
C ALA A 42 12.03 14.24 -2.73
N ARG A 43 11.27 13.96 -1.65
CA ARG A 43 11.50 14.62 -0.35
C ARG A 43 12.74 14.08 0.40
N SER A 44 13.11 12.82 0.20
CA SER A 44 14.24 12.21 0.93
C SER A 44 15.59 12.45 0.25
N GLY A 45 15.58 12.94 -1.00
CA GLY A 45 16.78 13.08 -1.83
C GLY A 45 17.30 11.75 -2.38
N ALA A 46 16.50 10.69 -2.28
CA ALA A 46 16.78 9.39 -2.88
C ALA A 46 16.31 9.36 -4.35
N ALA A 47 16.84 8.41 -5.13
CA ALA A 47 16.34 8.08 -6.46
C ALA A 47 14.82 7.88 -6.46
N PHE A 48 14.17 8.40 -7.49
CA PHE A 48 12.72 8.33 -7.69
C PHE A 48 12.43 7.77 -9.10
N THR A 49 11.20 7.30 -9.33
CA THR A 49 10.74 6.78 -10.62
C THR A 49 11.72 5.83 -11.35
N ASP A 50 12.27 6.20 -12.50
CA ASP A 50 13.15 5.39 -13.36
C ASP A 50 14.59 5.27 -12.85
N GLU A 51 14.96 6.07 -11.85
CA GLU A 51 16.28 6.01 -11.21
C GLU A 51 16.41 4.83 -10.22
N VAL A 52 15.31 4.12 -9.94
CA VAL A 52 15.29 2.97 -9.03
C VAL A 52 15.76 1.70 -9.75
N GLY A 53 16.90 1.16 -9.32
CA GLY A 53 17.47 -0.07 -9.88
C GLY A 53 16.62 -1.34 -9.67
N ASP A 54 16.90 -2.37 -10.46
CA ASP A 54 16.22 -3.68 -10.40
C ASP A 54 16.46 -4.38 -9.05
N GLN A 55 15.36 -4.80 -8.41
CA GLN A 55 15.38 -5.43 -7.08
C GLN A 55 15.75 -6.92 -7.11
N TYR A 56 15.64 -7.58 -8.26
CA TYR A 56 15.78 -9.03 -8.39
C TYR A 56 17.07 -9.48 -9.07
N LYS A 57 17.65 -8.65 -9.97
CA LYS A 57 18.77 -9.08 -10.81
C LYS A 57 20.17 -8.94 -10.20
N ASP A 58 20.39 -8.05 -9.22
CA ASP A 58 21.76 -7.74 -8.74
C ASP A 58 21.97 -7.86 -7.21
N ARG A 59 21.74 -9.03 -6.63
CA ARG A 59 21.82 -9.24 -5.16
C ARG A 59 23.18 -8.92 -4.49
N TYR A 60 24.26 -8.74 -5.27
CA TYR A 60 25.64 -8.61 -4.77
C TYR A 60 26.33 -7.25 -4.99
N GLN A 61 25.62 -6.21 -5.42
CA GLN A 61 26.22 -4.87 -5.46
C GLN A 61 26.34 -4.30 -4.04
N THR A 62 27.54 -4.41 -3.45
CA THR A 62 27.88 -4.03 -2.07
C THR A 62 28.13 -2.53 -1.87
N SER A 63 28.10 -1.70 -2.91
CA SER A 63 28.50 -0.29 -2.79
C SER A 63 27.73 0.62 -3.74
N GLY A 64 26.82 1.43 -3.19
CA GLY A 64 26.04 2.42 -3.91
C GLY A 64 24.58 2.30 -3.52
N CYS A 65 24.06 3.29 -2.79
CA CYS A 65 22.71 3.33 -2.25
C CYS A 65 21.67 2.79 -3.26
N ARG A 66 21.12 1.60 -3.02
CA ARG A 66 19.79 1.26 -3.52
C ARG A 66 18.90 2.30 -2.88
N SER A 67 18.60 3.34 -3.63
CA SER A 67 17.84 4.50 -3.16
C SER A 67 16.38 4.10 -3.03
N LEU A 68 16.12 3.14 -2.14
CA LEU A 68 14.82 2.69 -1.75
C LEU A 68 14.26 3.73 -0.80
N LEU A 69 13.40 4.52 -1.40
CA LEU A 69 12.58 5.53 -0.82
C LEU A 69 11.60 4.95 0.22
N ASN A 70 11.74 5.41 1.46
CA ASN A 70 10.83 5.10 2.56
C ASN A 70 10.33 6.41 3.18
N CYS A 71 9.04 6.46 3.50
CA CYS A 71 8.43 7.57 4.24
C CYS A 71 7.72 7.00 5.47
N PHE A 72 8.07 7.49 6.67
CA PHE A 72 7.42 7.10 7.91
C PHE A 72 6.64 8.30 8.48
N ILE A 73 5.37 8.05 8.86
CA ILE A 73 4.49 9.06 9.43
C ILE A 73 3.98 8.54 10.77
N ALA A 74 4.25 9.29 11.84
CA ALA A 74 3.72 9.01 13.18
C ALA A 74 2.90 10.21 13.65
N ILE A 75 1.64 9.96 14.02
CA ILE A 75 0.72 10.99 14.52
C ILE A 75 0.30 10.58 15.93
N LYS A 76 0.64 11.39 16.93
CA LYS A 76 0.22 11.17 18.31
C LYS A 76 -1.21 11.69 18.49
N PRO A 77 -2.22 10.83 18.71
CA PRO A 77 -3.64 11.25 18.77
C PRO A 77 -3.94 12.13 19.99
N ASP A 78 -3.18 11.93 21.07
CA ASP A 78 -3.27 12.62 22.36
C ASP A 78 -3.04 14.14 22.26
N VAL A 79 -2.45 14.62 21.15
CA VAL A 79 -2.27 16.06 20.87
C VAL A 79 -3.59 16.72 20.47
N PHE A 80 -4.52 15.95 19.88
CA PHE A 80 -5.77 16.49 19.34
C PHE A 80 -6.96 16.17 20.23
N ILE A 81 -7.01 14.95 20.79
CA ILE A 81 -8.08 14.48 21.67
C ILE A 81 -7.50 13.52 22.71
N SER A 82 -8.17 13.39 23.87
CA SER A 82 -7.78 12.41 24.88
C SER A 82 -7.73 10.99 24.31
N THR A 83 -6.73 10.21 24.72
CA THR A 83 -6.54 8.82 24.28
C THR A 83 -7.80 7.95 24.40
N ASP A 84 -8.57 8.09 25.49
CA ASP A 84 -9.81 7.31 25.70
C ASP A 84 -10.90 7.61 24.65
N ASN A 85 -11.06 8.89 24.31
CA ASN A 85 -12.03 9.33 23.30
C ASN A 85 -11.60 8.87 21.89
N PHE A 86 -10.30 8.90 21.58
CA PHE A 86 -9.78 8.33 20.33
C PHE A 86 -10.07 6.83 20.23
N ASN A 87 -9.77 6.06 21.28
CA ASN A 87 -10.00 4.63 21.32
C ASN A 87 -11.49 4.27 21.21
N ALA A 88 -12.38 5.02 21.87
CA ALA A 88 -13.83 4.85 21.76
C ALA A 88 -14.32 5.06 20.32
N ARG A 89 -13.79 6.07 19.61
CA ARG A 89 -14.14 6.35 18.20
C ARG A 89 -13.65 5.27 17.25
N ILE A 90 -12.42 4.80 17.41
CA ILE A 90 -11.89 3.68 16.61
C ILE A 90 -12.71 2.42 16.83
N THR A 91 -13.03 2.13 18.09
CA THR A 91 -13.91 1.00 18.45
C THR A 91 -15.24 1.12 17.73
N TRP A 92 -15.89 2.28 17.81
CA TRP A 92 -17.16 2.51 17.13
C TRP A 92 -17.11 2.35 15.61
N ILE A 93 -16.06 2.83 14.94
CA ILE A 93 -15.88 2.67 13.49
C ILE A 93 -15.75 1.18 13.12
N LEU A 94 -14.93 0.44 13.85
CA LEU A 94 -14.75 -1.00 13.64
C LEU A 94 -16.07 -1.75 13.82
N TRP A 95 -16.81 -1.46 14.89
CA TRP A 95 -18.11 -2.09 15.13
C TRP A 95 -19.15 -1.73 14.05
N SER A 96 -19.29 -0.45 13.70
CA SER A 96 -20.29 -0.02 12.72
C SER A 96 -20.01 -0.51 11.30
N SER A 97 -18.75 -0.56 10.88
CA SER A 97 -18.37 -0.88 9.51
C SER A 97 -18.07 -2.37 9.29
N VAL A 98 -17.48 -3.05 10.27
CA VAL A 98 -17.09 -4.46 10.13
C VAL A 98 -18.16 -5.39 10.69
N PHE A 99 -18.65 -5.14 11.91
CA PHE A 99 -19.61 -6.05 12.55
C PHE A 99 -21.02 -5.97 11.98
N MET A 100 -21.46 -4.79 11.53
CA MET A 100 -22.79 -4.62 10.94
C MET A 100 -22.85 -5.11 9.48
N ALA A 101 -21.72 -5.11 8.78
CA ALA A 101 -21.64 -5.51 7.36
C ALA A 101 -21.31 -7.00 7.15
N LEU A 102 -20.75 -7.71 8.14
CA LEU A 102 -20.45 -9.14 8.04
C LEU A 102 -21.47 -9.99 8.83
N PRO A 103 -22.44 -10.66 8.17
CA PRO A 103 -23.35 -11.60 8.83
C PRO A 103 -22.68 -12.89 9.35
N LEU A 104 -21.36 -13.06 9.19
CA LEU A 104 -20.64 -14.32 9.43
C LEU A 104 -19.98 -14.45 10.82
N LEU A 105 -20.00 -13.41 11.66
CA LEU A 105 -19.33 -13.45 12.96
C LEU A 105 -19.96 -14.31 14.07
N PRO A 106 -21.28 -14.65 14.08
CA PRO A 106 -21.79 -15.61 15.06
C PRO A 106 -21.12 -16.99 14.97
N VAL A 107 -20.64 -17.35 13.78
CA VAL A 107 -19.94 -18.63 13.52
C VAL A 107 -18.46 -18.53 13.92
N MET A 108 -17.80 -17.39 13.69
CA MET A 108 -16.37 -17.22 13.96
C MET A 108 -16.07 -17.03 15.45
N MET A 109 -16.96 -16.37 16.22
CA MET A 109 -16.84 -16.29 17.69
C MET A 109 -17.04 -17.64 18.39
N ARG A 110 -17.78 -18.58 17.78
CA ARG A 110 -17.90 -19.97 18.28
C ARG A 110 -16.61 -20.78 18.15
N CYS A 111 -15.71 -20.43 17.23
CA CYS A 111 -14.40 -21.07 17.10
C CYS A 111 -13.35 -20.52 18.06
N PHE A 112 -13.54 -19.32 18.61
CA PHE A 112 -12.59 -18.69 19.54
C PHE A 112 -12.96 -18.91 21.02
N SER A 113 -14.03 -19.68 21.30
CA SER A 113 -14.46 -20.07 22.65
C SER A 113 -14.10 -21.52 23.01
N ARG A 114 -13.05 -22.08 22.39
CA ARG A 114 -12.42 -23.35 22.81
C ARG A 114 -10.95 -23.13 23.06
#